data_AF-A0A8B6D7Y1-F1
#
_entry.id   AF-A0A8B6D7Y1-F1
#
_cell.length_a   1.000
_cell.length_b   1.000
_cell.length_c   1.000
_cell.angle_alpha   90.00
_cell.angle_beta   90.00
_cell.angle_gamma   90.00
#
_symmetry.space_group_name_H-M   'P 1'
#
loop_
_entity.id
_entity.type
_entity.pdbx_description
1 polymer ?
#
loop_
_entity_poly.entity_id
_entity_poly.type
_entity_poly.pdbx_seq_one_letter_code
_entity_poly.pdbx_strand_id
1 'polypeptide(L)'
;MVIVLVFLVVLGQEVYGNKEQCENHAVKAKLFDAICSEIKQTRTKSEGFVGGASHNDSGSQVNMLCVPTQPQYAINNKKADNHPWLGGTIYSMHQMDTPNTALDQSKYTLYGIPCTVCRARDKTSVIMIPGRKECTSDWEKEYNGYLFGGNPKFKSGSEYVCIDEVPERRKKATSWSEKPILKPVHSKCNEVMPCPPFIDGRVLTCVVCSK
;
A
#
# COMPACT_ATOMS: atom_id res chain seq x y z
N MET A 1 -0.44 -38.73 13.76
CA MET A 1 -1.41 -37.62 13.94
C MET A 1 -0.60 -36.35 14.12
N VAL A 2 -0.24 -35.69 13.03
CA VAL A 2 0.62 -34.50 13.06
C VAL A 2 -0.30 -33.30 13.24
N ILE A 3 -0.30 -32.73 14.44
CA ILE A 3 -0.92 -31.45 14.74
C ILE A 3 -0.02 -30.40 14.09
N VAL A 4 -0.44 -29.86 12.95
CA VAL A 4 0.19 -28.71 12.32
C VAL A 4 -0.24 -27.48 13.11
N LEU A 5 0.51 -27.16 14.16
CA LEU A 5 0.52 -25.85 14.79
C LEU A 5 1.14 -24.85 13.82
N VAL A 6 0.32 -24.19 12.99
CA VAL A 6 0.74 -22.99 12.25
C VAL A 6 0.70 -21.80 13.20
N PHE A 7 1.62 -21.80 14.17
CA PHE A 7 2.08 -20.59 14.86
C PHE A 7 3.51 -20.34 14.39
N LEU A 8 3.64 -19.81 13.18
CA LEU A 8 4.87 -19.12 12.78
C LEU A 8 4.64 -17.64 13.06
N VAL A 9 5.04 -17.25 14.27
CA VAL A 9 5.39 -15.88 14.62
C VAL A 9 6.38 -15.39 13.56
N VAL A 10 5.92 -14.50 12.70
CA VAL A 10 6.80 -13.75 11.80
C VAL A 10 7.50 -12.69 12.66
N LEU A 11 8.67 -13.03 13.19
CA LEU A 11 9.66 -12.03 13.61
C LEU A 11 10.21 -11.37 12.34
N GLY A 12 9.67 -10.20 12.03
CA GLY A 12 10.05 -9.39 10.87
C GLY A 12 8.81 -8.87 10.15
N GLN A 13 8.18 -7.84 10.69
CA GLN A 13 7.10 -7.15 10.00
C GLN A 13 7.67 -6.51 8.71
N GLU A 14 7.27 -7.02 7.54
CA GLU A 14 7.57 -6.39 6.26
C GLU A 14 6.82 -5.05 6.18
N VAL A 15 7.54 -3.96 5.94
CA VAL A 15 6.93 -2.65 5.69
C VAL A 15 6.65 -2.52 4.20
N TYR A 16 5.38 -2.40 3.86
CA TYR A 16 4.93 -2.10 2.51
C TYR A 16 4.88 -0.56 2.34
N GLY A 17 5.67 -0.02 1.41
CA GLY A 17 5.76 1.43 1.14
C GLY A 17 5.84 1.76 -0.36
N ASN A 18 5.51 2.99 -0.72
CA ASN A 18 5.72 3.54 -2.08
C ASN A 18 7.20 3.93 -2.27
N LYS A 19 7.64 4.02 -3.53
CA LYS A 19 9.04 3.90 -3.97
C LYS A 19 9.92 5.17 -3.76
N GLU A 20 9.80 5.89 -2.64
CA GLU A 20 10.74 6.96 -2.31
C GLU A 20 11.47 6.84 -0.96
N GLN A 21 11.17 5.85 -0.10
CA GLN A 21 11.83 5.79 1.22
C GLN A 21 12.28 4.39 1.61
N CYS A 22 13.52 4.08 1.24
CA CYS A 22 14.28 2.98 1.83
C CYS A 22 15.74 3.37 2.00
N GLU A 23 16.02 4.49 2.68
CA GLU A 23 17.35 4.71 3.25
C GLU A 23 17.23 5.20 4.70
N ASN A 24 17.89 4.43 5.58
CA ASN A 24 17.98 4.74 7.00
C ASN A 24 18.76 6.04 7.17
N HIS A 25 18.22 6.92 8.01
CA HIS A 25 18.71 8.25 8.35
C HIS A 25 18.58 9.27 7.21
N ALA A 26 17.71 10.24 7.48
CA ALA A 26 17.49 11.48 6.75
C ALA A 26 18.67 11.95 5.88
N VAL A 27 18.53 11.84 4.56
CA VAL A 27 19.24 12.69 3.60
C VAL A 27 18.28 13.06 2.46
N LYS A 28 18.02 14.36 2.32
CA LYS A 28 17.37 14.95 1.14
C LYS A 28 18.24 14.69 -0.10
N ALA A 29 17.67 14.13 -1.17
CA ALA A 29 18.14 14.28 -2.55
C ALA A 29 17.10 13.61 -3.46
N LYS A 30 16.34 14.31 -4.30
CA LYS A 30 16.79 14.93 -5.56
C LYS A 30 17.86 14.12 -6.30
N LEU A 31 17.38 13.44 -7.33
CA LEU A 31 18.09 12.88 -8.48
C LEU A 31 18.94 11.64 -8.17
N PHE A 32 18.59 10.58 -8.90
CA PHE A 32 19.34 9.34 -9.11
C PHE A 32 20.84 9.61 -9.30
N ASP A 33 21.67 8.75 -8.70
CA ASP A 33 23.12 8.59 -8.85
C ASP A 33 24.01 9.36 -7.85
N ALA A 34 24.38 8.70 -6.73
CA ALA A 34 25.70 8.87 -6.07
C ALA A 34 26.02 7.93 -4.87
N ILE A 35 25.08 7.21 -4.24
CA ILE A 35 25.33 6.57 -2.93
C ILE A 35 25.19 5.03 -2.97
N CYS A 36 25.80 4.38 -3.98
CA CYS A 36 25.95 2.92 -3.97
C CYS A 36 27.37 2.45 -3.57
N SER A 37 28.25 3.34 -3.08
CA SER A 37 29.70 3.06 -3.08
C SER A 37 30.38 2.65 -1.77
N GLU A 38 29.82 2.76 -0.55
CA GLU A 38 30.68 2.54 0.64
C GLU A 38 30.24 1.55 1.73
N ILE A 39 29.15 0.79 1.56
CA ILE A 39 28.93 -0.37 2.45
C ILE A 39 28.47 -1.58 1.64
N LYS A 40 29.38 -2.54 1.47
CA LYS A 40 29.07 -3.90 1.01
C LYS A 40 28.07 -4.56 1.98
N GLN A 41 26.77 -4.36 1.75
CA GLN A 41 25.71 -5.29 2.08
C GLN A 41 24.47 -4.91 1.27
N THR A 42 24.42 -5.46 0.06
CA THR A 42 23.30 -5.72 -0.83
C THR A 42 21.92 -5.36 -0.26
N ARG A 43 21.49 -4.10 -0.37
CA ARG A 43 20.07 -3.73 -0.26
C ARG A 43 19.46 -3.73 -1.65
N THR A 44 19.02 -4.89 -2.11
CA THR A 44 18.20 -4.99 -3.31
C THR A 44 16.86 -4.34 -2.99
N LYS A 45 16.67 -3.06 -3.34
CA LYS A 45 15.35 -2.43 -3.41
C LYS A 45 14.55 -3.24 -4.43
N SER A 46 13.73 -4.19 -3.96
CA SER A 46 12.82 -4.90 -4.85
C SER A 46 11.66 -3.97 -5.13
N GLU A 47 11.66 -3.44 -6.34
CA GLU A 47 10.51 -2.74 -6.86
C GLU A 47 9.44 -3.74 -7.27
N GLY A 48 8.18 -3.36 -7.05
CA GLY A 48 7.06 -4.22 -7.32
C GLY A 48 5.79 -3.50 -7.74
N PHE A 49 4.76 -4.32 -7.87
CA PHE A 49 3.37 -3.95 -8.10
C PHE A 49 2.56 -4.32 -6.88
N VAL A 50 1.71 -3.42 -6.41
CA VAL A 50 0.69 -3.81 -5.43
C VAL A 50 -0.27 -4.76 -6.12
N GLY A 51 -0.34 -5.99 -5.64
CA GLY A 51 -1.17 -7.07 -6.14
C GLY A 51 -2.34 -7.37 -5.21
N GLY A 52 -3.49 -7.72 -5.78
CA GLY A 52 -4.65 -8.20 -5.03
C GLY A 52 -5.61 -8.98 -5.93
N ALA A 53 -6.75 -9.36 -5.39
CA ALA A 53 -7.83 -9.95 -6.18
C ALA A 53 -8.75 -8.89 -6.80
N SER A 54 -9.48 -9.25 -7.86
CA SER A 54 -10.46 -8.36 -8.48
C SER A 54 -11.56 -7.93 -7.52
N HIS A 55 -11.98 -6.69 -7.68
CA HIS A 55 -13.11 -6.11 -6.95
C HIS A 55 -14.46 -6.81 -7.19
N ASN A 56 -14.57 -7.63 -8.25
CA ASN A 56 -15.79 -8.36 -8.60
C ASN A 56 -15.83 -9.80 -8.08
N ASP A 57 -14.78 -10.25 -7.41
CA ASP A 57 -14.63 -11.65 -7.07
C ASP A 57 -15.05 -11.86 -5.60
N SER A 58 -16.23 -12.44 -5.40
CA SER A 58 -16.74 -12.76 -4.07
C SER A 58 -15.90 -13.86 -3.40
N GLY A 59 -15.58 -13.69 -2.10
CA GLY A 59 -14.81 -14.68 -1.34
C GLY A 59 -13.30 -14.64 -1.61
N SER A 60 -12.83 -13.66 -2.38
CA SER A 60 -11.42 -13.44 -2.66
C SER A 60 -10.62 -12.94 -1.46
N GLN A 61 -9.29 -13.04 -1.59
CA GLN A 61 -8.35 -12.57 -0.57
C GLN A 61 -8.46 -11.03 -0.42
N VAL A 62 -8.42 -10.56 0.82
CA VAL A 62 -8.57 -9.12 1.15
C VAL A 62 -7.23 -8.40 1.24
N ASN A 63 -6.14 -9.15 1.35
CA ASN A 63 -4.81 -8.63 1.58
C ASN A 63 -4.18 -8.11 0.29
N MET A 64 -3.39 -7.04 0.43
CA MET A 64 -2.62 -6.47 -0.67
C MET A 64 -1.15 -6.90 -0.54
N LEU A 65 -0.60 -7.45 -1.62
CA LEU A 65 0.78 -7.98 -1.63
C LEU A 65 1.69 -7.08 -2.46
N CYS A 66 2.96 -6.94 -2.07
CA CYS A 66 3.94 -6.36 -2.97
C CYS A 66 4.58 -7.44 -3.85
N VAL A 67 4.23 -7.46 -5.13
CA VAL A 67 4.69 -8.46 -6.10
C VAL A 67 5.93 -7.94 -6.81
N PRO A 68 7.06 -8.67 -6.80
CA PRO A 68 8.27 -8.21 -7.48
C PRO A 68 8.08 -8.07 -8.99
N THR A 69 8.84 -7.18 -9.63
CA THR A 69 8.77 -6.98 -11.09
C THR A 69 9.21 -8.19 -11.92
N GLN A 70 9.94 -9.13 -11.31
CA GLN A 70 10.42 -10.36 -11.95
C GLN A 70 9.96 -11.57 -11.13
N PRO A 71 8.74 -12.10 -11.37
CA PRO A 71 8.24 -13.26 -10.67
C PRO A 71 8.96 -14.54 -11.12
N GLN A 72 9.04 -15.51 -10.21
CA GLN A 72 9.53 -16.86 -10.47
C GLN A 72 8.33 -17.83 -10.45
N TYR A 73 8.31 -18.78 -11.39
CA TYR A 73 7.23 -19.75 -11.51
C TYR A 73 7.80 -21.16 -11.34
N ALA A 74 7.22 -21.93 -10.40
CA ALA A 74 7.60 -23.32 -10.19
C ALA A 74 6.91 -24.29 -11.18
N ILE A 75 5.69 -23.94 -11.63
CA ILE A 75 4.88 -24.75 -12.52
C ILE A 75 4.47 -23.91 -13.73
N ASN A 76 4.78 -24.40 -14.93
CA ASN A 76 4.49 -23.72 -16.20
C ASN A 76 3.21 -24.26 -16.87
N ASN A 77 2.16 -24.53 -16.08
CA ASN A 77 0.86 -24.96 -16.60
C ASN A 77 -0.06 -23.74 -16.78
N LYS A 78 -0.70 -23.61 -17.94
CA LYS A 78 -1.61 -22.51 -18.27
C LYS A 78 -3.07 -22.81 -17.99
N LYS A 79 -3.40 -24.04 -17.57
CA LYS A 79 -4.77 -24.44 -17.23
C LYS A 79 -5.01 -24.27 -15.74
N ALA A 80 -5.62 -23.16 -15.37
CA ALA A 80 -6.17 -22.94 -14.04
C ALA A 80 -7.63 -22.51 -14.22
N ASP A 81 -8.56 -23.37 -13.80
CA ASP A 81 -9.99 -23.07 -13.78
C ASP A 81 -10.42 -22.89 -12.31
N ASN A 82 -11.16 -21.83 -12.01
CA ASN A 82 -11.60 -21.47 -10.65
C ASN A 82 -10.49 -21.38 -9.58
N HIS A 83 -9.27 -21.00 -9.96
CA HIS A 83 -8.17 -20.76 -9.03
C HIS A 83 -8.09 -19.28 -8.63
N PRO A 84 -7.61 -18.95 -7.42
CA PRO A 84 -7.34 -17.57 -7.05
C PRO A 84 -6.26 -16.99 -7.95
N TRP A 85 -6.35 -15.69 -8.20
CA TRP A 85 -5.41 -14.97 -9.04
C TRP A 85 -5.03 -13.65 -8.41
N LEU A 86 -3.89 -13.12 -8.83
CA LEU A 86 -3.29 -11.91 -8.28
C LEU A 86 -3.05 -10.91 -9.41
N GLY A 87 -3.80 -9.82 -9.40
CA GLY A 87 -3.73 -8.75 -10.39
C GLY A 87 -3.12 -7.47 -9.84
N GLY A 88 -2.55 -6.66 -10.73
CA GLY A 88 -2.06 -5.32 -10.38
C GLY A 88 -3.20 -4.39 -9.95
N THR A 89 -2.98 -3.70 -8.84
CA THR A 89 -3.92 -2.76 -8.21
C THR A 89 -3.81 -1.40 -8.86
N ILE A 90 -4.95 -0.72 -9.00
CA ILE A 90 -5.02 0.63 -9.56
C ILE A 90 -5.63 1.63 -8.57
N TYR A 91 -5.22 2.89 -8.69
CA TYR A 91 -5.92 4.00 -8.04
C TYR A 91 -7.25 4.30 -8.75
N SER A 92 -8.26 4.63 -7.97
CA SER A 92 -9.50 5.24 -8.45
C SER A 92 -9.79 6.52 -7.67
N MET A 93 -9.60 7.64 -8.35
CA MET A 93 -9.97 8.97 -7.86
C MET A 93 -11.28 9.47 -8.49
N HIS A 94 -12.05 8.55 -9.08
CA HIS A 94 -13.29 8.90 -9.77
C HIS A 94 -14.26 9.60 -8.80
N GLN A 95 -14.78 10.78 -9.19
CA GLN A 95 -15.65 11.65 -8.39
C GLN A 95 -14.95 12.39 -7.24
N MET A 96 -13.61 12.49 -7.27
CA MET A 96 -12.85 13.39 -6.40
C MET A 96 -12.64 14.73 -7.10
N ASP A 97 -13.38 15.76 -6.70
CA ASP A 97 -13.17 17.13 -7.17
C ASP A 97 -12.08 17.82 -6.33
N THR A 98 -10.83 17.38 -6.53
CA THR A 98 -9.65 17.92 -5.85
C THR A 98 -8.57 18.35 -6.85
N PRO A 99 -8.89 19.26 -7.79
CA PRO A 99 -7.92 19.72 -8.79
C PRO A 99 -6.72 20.38 -8.11
N ASN A 100 -5.54 20.20 -8.69
CA ASN A 100 -4.27 20.76 -8.18
C ASN A 100 -3.84 20.28 -6.78
N THR A 101 -4.41 19.17 -6.28
CA THR A 101 -3.98 18.53 -5.03
C THR A 101 -3.11 17.29 -5.29
N ALA A 102 -2.58 16.70 -4.22
CA ALA A 102 -1.84 15.43 -4.28
C ALA A 102 -2.69 14.23 -4.75
N LEU A 103 -4.02 14.33 -4.68
CA LEU A 103 -4.95 13.26 -5.11
C LEU A 103 -5.77 13.64 -6.34
N ASP A 104 -5.24 14.55 -7.17
CA ASP A 104 -5.87 14.99 -8.41
C ASP A 104 -6.30 13.80 -9.30
N GLN A 105 -7.60 13.74 -9.60
CA GLN A 105 -8.21 12.67 -10.36
C GLN A 105 -7.54 12.45 -11.73
N SER A 106 -7.13 13.53 -12.40
CA SER A 106 -6.52 13.49 -13.72
C SER A 106 -5.16 12.78 -13.73
N LYS A 107 -4.47 12.77 -12.59
CA LYS A 107 -3.10 12.23 -12.45
C LYS A 107 -3.07 10.75 -12.09
N TYR A 108 -4.04 10.26 -11.31
CA TYR A 108 -3.95 8.94 -10.69
C TYR A 108 -4.98 7.92 -11.18
N THR A 109 -6.10 8.36 -11.75
CA THR A 109 -7.15 7.45 -12.24
C THR A 109 -6.61 6.40 -13.22
N LEU A 110 -6.86 5.12 -12.93
CA LEU A 110 -6.41 3.94 -13.68
C LEU A 110 -4.90 3.66 -13.63
N TYR A 111 -4.12 4.43 -12.89
CA TYR A 111 -2.68 4.16 -12.76
C TYR A 111 -2.42 3.04 -11.76
N GLY A 112 -1.50 2.15 -12.11
CA GLY A 112 -1.04 1.10 -11.21
C GLY A 112 -0.29 1.65 -10.00
N ILE A 113 -0.40 0.97 -8.87
CA ILE A 113 0.25 1.37 -7.61
C ILE A 113 1.61 0.64 -7.51
N PRO A 114 2.75 1.37 -7.47
CA PRO A 114 4.04 0.75 -7.19
C PRO A 114 4.13 0.33 -5.74
N CYS A 115 5.04 -0.59 -5.43
CA CYS A 115 5.43 -0.87 -4.06
C CYS A 115 6.91 -1.21 -3.99
N THR A 116 7.45 -1.18 -2.78
CA THR A 116 8.76 -1.73 -2.47
C THR A 116 8.72 -2.41 -1.10
N VAL A 117 9.55 -3.43 -0.94
CA VAL A 117 9.74 -4.12 0.34
C VAL A 117 11.12 -3.76 0.86
N CYS A 118 11.15 -3.25 2.09
CA CYS A 118 12.39 -2.76 2.70
C CYS A 118 12.58 -3.33 4.10
N ARG A 119 13.83 -3.67 4.39
CA ARG A 119 14.24 -4.15 5.71
C ARG A 119 14.72 -2.97 6.54
N ALA A 120 13.91 -2.57 7.51
CA ALA A 120 14.35 -1.67 8.56
C ALA A 120 15.33 -2.42 9.48
N ARG A 121 16.53 -1.88 9.65
CA ARG A 121 17.51 -2.39 10.62
C ARG A 121 17.25 -1.72 11.95
N ASP A 122 17.41 -2.47 13.04
CA ASP A 122 17.24 -1.97 14.41
C ASP A 122 15.81 -1.51 14.75
N LYS A 123 14.84 -1.88 13.90
CA LYS A 123 13.40 -1.74 14.17
C LYS A 123 12.80 -3.11 14.41
N THR A 124 12.00 -3.20 15.46
CA THR A 124 11.34 -4.40 15.97
C THR A 124 9.85 -4.41 15.67
N SER A 125 9.24 -3.24 15.43
CA SER A 125 7.81 -3.14 15.19
C SER A 125 7.44 -2.02 14.23
N VAL A 126 6.36 -2.20 13.50
CA VAL A 126 5.79 -1.23 12.55
C VAL A 126 4.29 -1.13 12.77
N ILE A 127 3.78 0.10 12.79
CA ILE A 127 2.36 0.40 12.93
C ILE A 127 1.90 1.43 11.91
N MET A 128 0.65 1.31 11.45
CA MET A 128 -0.05 2.35 10.71
C MET A 128 -1.07 3.02 11.64
N ILE A 129 -1.00 4.35 11.75
CA ILE A 129 -1.96 5.14 12.54
C ILE A 129 -2.86 5.93 11.56
N PRO A 130 -4.12 5.53 11.36
CA PRO A 130 -5.05 6.27 10.51
C PRO A 130 -5.49 7.58 11.19
N GLY A 131 -5.82 8.60 10.39
CA GLY A 131 -6.25 9.92 10.84
C GLY A 131 -5.13 10.82 11.37
N ARG A 132 -3.87 10.41 11.25
CA ARG A 132 -2.70 11.15 11.75
C ARG A 132 -1.69 11.36 10.62
N LYS A 133 -0.83 12.37 10.78
CA LYS A 133 0.36 12.60 9.93
C LYS A 133 1.67 12.43 10.69
N GLU A 134 1.59 12.33 12.02
CA GLU A 134 2.73 12.24 12.92
C GLU A 134 2.53 11.08 13.87
N CYS A 135 3.64 10.38 14.14
CA CYS A 135 3.69 9.26 15.09
C CYS A 135 3.46 9.74 16.53
N THR A 136 3.13 8.81 17.41
CA THR A 136 3.13 9.07 18.86
C THR A 136 4.57 9.10 19.39
N SER A 137 4.78 9.65 20.59
CA SER A 137 6.10 9.65 21.24
C SER A 137 6.71 8.23 21.28
N ASP A 138 8.02 8.16 21.09
CA ASP A 138 8.86 6.94 21.01
C ASP A 138 8.77 6.12 19.73
N TRP A 139 8.01 6.58 18.72
CA TRP A 139 7.97 5.96 17.40
C TRP A 139 8.64 6.88 16.36
N GLU A 140 9.43 6.28 15.48
CA GLU A 140 10.02 6.98 14.35
C GLU A 140 9.05 6.98 13.17
N LYS A 141 8.91 8.13 12.52
CA LYS A 141 8.08 8.27 11.32
C LYS A 141 8.84 7.74 10.12
N GLU A 142 8.27 6.74 9.46
CA GLU A 142 8.74 6.25 8.17
C GLU A 142 8.19 7.15 7.06
N TYR A 143 6.87 7.26 6.99
CA TYR A 143 6.18 8.12 6.02
C TYR A 143 4.77 8.48 6.48
N ASN A 144 4.20 9.51 5.87
CA ASN A 144 2.79 9.84 6.03
C ASN A 144 2.13 10.02 4.68
N GLY A 145 0.81 9.98 4.68
CA GLY A 145 0.03 10.17 3.46
C GLY A 145 -1.45 10.04 3.70
N TYR A 146 -2.13 9.35 2.79
CA TYR A 146 -3.57 9.23 2.74
C TYR A 146 -4.00 7.78 2.92
N LEU A 147 -5.07 7.58 3.69
CA LEU A 147 -5.63 6.26 3.90
C LEU A 147 -6.43 5.86 2.67
N PHE A 148 -6.15 4.68 2.13
CA PHE A 148 -6.86 4.10 1.00
C PHE A 148 -7.52 2.77 1.40
N GLY A 149 -8.58 2.42 0.69
CA GLY A 149 -9.29 1.15 0.81
C GLY A 149 -10.13 0.86 -0.43
N GLY A 150 -10.79 -0.28 -0.44
CA GLY A 150 -11.74 -0.66 -1.49
C GLY A 150 -13.05 0.12 -1.42
N ASN A 151 -13.84 0.02 -2.48
CA ASN A 151 -15.16 0.64 -2.52
C ASN A 151 -16.18 -0.27 -1.83
N PRO A 152 -17.05 0.23 -0.92
CA PRO A 152 -18.08 -0.57 -0.28
C PRO A 152 -19.09 -1.21 -1.24
N LYS A 153 -19.18 -0.75 -2.50
CA LYS A 153 -20.02 -1.37 -3.54
C LYS A 153 -19.39 -2.56 -4.25
N PHE A 154 -18.12 -2.85 -3.99
CA PHE A 154 -17.42 -3.99 -4.59
C PHE A 154 -17.75 -5.28 -3.85
N LYS A 155 -17.65 -6.41 -4.56
CA LYS A 155 -17.95 -7.73 -4.00
C LYS A 155 -16.80 -8.27 -3.16
N SER A 156 -15.57 -7.90 -3.50
CA SER A 156 -14.40 -8.25 -2.70
C SER A 156 -14.27 -7.32 -1.49
N GLY A 157 -13.78 -7.87 -0.38
CA GLY A 157 -13.23 -7.03 0.69
C GLY A 157 -11.90 -6.40 0.28
N SER A 158 -11.37 -5.53 1.14
CA SER A 158 -10.05 -4.92 0.99
C SER A 158 -9.54 -4.50 2.36
N GLU A 159 -8.23 -4.58 2.56
CA GLU A 159 -7.58 -3.93 3.70
C GLU A 159 -7.45 -2.41 3.51
N TYR A 160 -7.27 -1.70 4.62
CA TYR A 160 -6.85 -0.31 4.60
C TYR A 160 -5.34 -0.24 4.43
N VAL A 161 -4.87 0.60 3.51
CA VAL A 161 -3.45 0.82 3.26
C VAL A 161 -3.11 2.30 3.34
N CYS A 162 -1.92 2.62 3.83
CA CYS A 162 -1.40 3.98 3.81
C CYS A 162 -0.65 4.21 2.51
N ILE A 163 -1.03 5.23 1.74
CA ILE A 163 -0.37 5.61 0.50
C ILE A 163 0.31 6.94 0.73
N ASP A 164 1.58 7.02 0.35
CA ASP A 164 2.43 8.21 0.53
C ASP A 164 1.77 9.53 0.12
N GLU A 165 2.11 10.62 0.81
CA GLU A 165 1.56 11.96 0.55
C GLU A 165 1.85 12.49 -0.86
N VAL A 166 2.91 12.00 -1.50
CA VAL A 166 3.21 12.21 -2.93
C VAL A 166 3.10 10.85 -3.63
N PRO A 167 1.88 10.41 -4.01
CA PRO A 167 1.71 9.08 -4.56
C PRO A 167 2.49 8.92 -5.87
N GLU A 168 3.23 7.82 -5.97
CA GLU A 168 3.82 7.37 -7.22
C GLU A 168 2.83 6.54 -8.04
N ARG A 169 3.14 6.35 -9.32
CA ARG A 169 2.25 5.67 -10.27
C ARG A 169 3.05 4.89 -11.32
N ARG A 170 2.53 3.70 -11.65
CA ARG A 170 3.04 2.79 -12.71
C ARG A 170 2.25 2.99 -14.01
N LYS A 171 2.26 1.99 -14.91
CA LYS A 171 1.52 2.03 -16.17
C LYS A 171 0.02 2.28 -15.92
N LYS A 172 -0.59 3.10 -16.78
CA LYS A 172 -2.04 3.31 -16.80
C LYS A 172 -2.74 2.08 -17.39
N ALA A 173 -3.74 1.58 -16.69
CA ALA A 173 -4.63 0.54 -17.18
C ALA A 173 -5.59 1.09 -18.24
N THR A 174 -6.02 0.22 -19.16
CA THR A 174 -7.01 0.55 -20.20
C THR A 174 -8.44 0.48 -19.68
N SER A 175 -8.69 -0.33 -18.64
CA SER A 175 -10.00 -0.50 -18.02
C SER A 175 -9.87 -0.76 -16.51
N TRP A 176 -11.00 -0.61 -15.80
CA TRP A 176 -11.15 -0.94 -14.39
C TRP A 176 -11.42 -2.43 -14.16
N SER A 177 -11.88 -3.16 -15.20
CA SER A 177 -12.33 -4.55 -15.09
C SER A 177 -11.19 -5.47 -14.67
N GLU A 178 -11.53 -6.46 -13.85
CA GLU A 178 -10.61 -7.52 -13.39
C GLU A 178 -9.35 -6.92 -12.75
N LYS A 179 -9.53 -6.02 -11.78
CA LYS A 179 -8.43 -5.40 -11.01
C LYS A 179 -8.88 -5.13 -9.57
N PRO A 180 -7.96 -5.19 -8.60
CA PRO A 180 -8.15 -4.54 -7.32
C PRO A 180 -8.14 -3.02 -7.54
N ILE A 181 -9.04 -2.32 -6.85
CA ILE A 181 -9.20 -0.87 -6.99
C ILE A 181 -9.17 -0.25 -5.59
N LEU A 182 -8.24 0.68 -5.38
CA LEU A 182 -8.14 1.44 -4.15
C LEU A 182 -8.60 2.89 -4.35
N LYS A 183 -9.31 3.40 -3.35
CA LYS A 183 -9.88 4.74 -3.27
C LYS A 183 -9.46 5.42 -1.97
N PRO A 184 -9.34 6.75 -1.94
CA PRO A 184 -9.18 7.49 -0.69
C PRO A 184 -10.34 7.20 0.26
N VAL A 185 -10.02 7.03 1.54
CA VAL A 185 -11.01 6.81 2.61
C VAL A 185 -11.43 8.15 3.17
N HIS A 186 -12.74 8.37 3.25
CA HIS A 186 -13.31 9.55 3.88
C HIS A 186 -13.78 9.23 5.30
N SER A 187 -13.64 10.17 6.23
CA SER A 187 -14.29 10.09 7.52
C SER A 187 -15.82 10.07 7.34
N LYS A 188 -16.47 9.20 8.10
CA LYS A 188 -17.93 9.18 8.22
C LYS A 188 -18.32 9.37 9.68
N CYS A 189 -18.86 10.53 10.00
CA CYS A 189 -19.39 10.84 11.32
C CYS A 189 -20.66 10.03 11.56
N ASN A 190 -20.85 9.61 12.81
CA ASN A 190 -22.09 9.03 13.31
C ASN A 190 -22.16 9.25 14.83
N GLU A 191 -23.11 8.60 15.51
CA GLU A 191 -23.28 8.73 16.97
C GLU A 191 -22.06 8.23 17.77
N VAL A 192 -21.25 7.34 17.20
CA VAL A 192 -20.07 6.74 17.85
C VAL A 192 -18.76 7.46 17.45
N MET A 193 -18.67 7.95 16.22
CA MET A 193 -17.55 8.73 15.69
C MET A 193 -17.94 10.22 15.63
N PRO A 194 -17.59 11.01 16.65
CA PRO A 194 -18.11 12.36 16.82
C PRO A 194 -17.47 13.35 15.85
N CYS A 195 -18.26 14.36 15.49
CA CYS A 195 -17.81 15.50 14.70
C CYS A 195 -18.23 16.78 15.41
N PRO A 196 -17.31 17.55 16.02
CA PRO A 196 -15.83 17.41 16.07
C PRO A 196 -15.28 16.27 16.97
N PRO A 197 -13.99 15.86 16.86
CA PRO A 197 -12.90 16.50 16.09
C PRO A 197 -12.79 16.06 14.63
N PHE A 198 -13.51 15.01 14.23
CA PHE A 198 -13.57 14.63 12.82
C PHE A 198 -14.47 15.60 12.05
N ILE A 199 -14.34 15.58 10.73
CA ILE A 199 -15.17 16.38 9.82
C ILE A 199 -15.74 15.41 8.79
N ASP A 200 -17.07 15.35 8.64
CA ASP A 200 -17.72 14.38 7.74
C ASP A 200 -17.21 14.55 6.31
N GLY A 201 -16.97 13.44 5.62
CA GLY A 201 -16.60 13.43 4.20
C GLY A 201 -15.17 13.90 3.89
N ARG A 202 -14.31 14.18 4.88
CA ARG A 202 -12.90 14.51 4.60
C ARG A 202 -12.03 13.28 4.42
N VAL A 203 -11.09 13.34 3.48
CA VAL A 203 -10.10 12.26 3.29
C VAL A 203 -9.26 12.11 4.55
N LEU A 204 -9.16 10.88 5.06
CA LEU A 204 -8.33 10.54 6.20
C LEU A 204 -6.87 10.43 5.79
N THR A 205 -5.99 11.02 6.60
CA THR A 205 -4.54 10.81 6.47
C THR A 205 -4.13 9.52 7.15
N CYS A 206 -2.87 9.14 7.01
CA CYS A 206 -2.25 8.07 7.76
C CYS A 206 -0.77 8.35 7.95
N VAL A 207 -0.18 7.71 8.94
CA VAL A 207 1.27 7.70 9.16
C VAL A 207 1.70 6.26 9.45
N VAL A 208 2.81 5.85 8.85
CA VAL A 208 3.49 4.59 9.16
C VAL A 208 4.69 4.91 10.02
N CYS A 209 4.79 4.18 11.12
CA CYS A 209 5.78 4.40 12.15
C CYS A 209 6.52 3.10 12.47
N SER A 210 7.79 3.19 12.84
CA SER A 210 8.59 2.05 13.29
C SER A 210 9.20 2.31 14.67
N LYS A 211 9.59 1.23 15.35
CA LYS A 211 10.28 1.27 16.65
C LYS A 211 11.35 0.22 16.73
#